data_AF-A0A0V0X2U4-F1
#
_entry.id   AF-A0A0V0X2U4-F1
#
_cell.length_a   1.000
_cell.length_b   1.000
_cell.length_c   1.000
_cell.angle_alpha   90.00
_cell.angle_beta   90.00
_cell.angle_gamma   90.00
#
_symmetry.space_group_name_H-M   'P 1'
#
loop_
_entity.id
_entity.type
_entity.pdbx_description
1 polymer ?
#
loop_
_entity_poly.entity_id
_entity_poly.type
_entity_poly.pdbx_seq_one_letter_code
_entity_poly.pdbx_strand_id
1 'polypeptide(L)' 'LEKGWGDTAERVKETIHLLLDLLEAPDPCTLENFLGRVPMVFNVVILSPHGYFAQANVLGYPDTGGQVVYI' A
#
# COMPACT_ATOMS: atom_id res chain seq x y z
N LEU A 1 -13.13 -6.55 -19.32
CA LEU A 1 -12.24 -6.42 -18.15
C LEU A 1 -11.61 -5.05 -18.22
N GLU A 2 -11.76 -4.26 -17.16
CA GLU A 2 -11.11 -2.95 -17.03
C GLU A 2 -9.60 -3.10 -16.76
N LYS A 3 -8.85 -2.00 -16.73
CA LYS A 3 -7.43 -2.00 -16.37
C LYS A 3 -7.22 -2.34 -14.89
N GLY A 4 -5.98 -2.74 -14.53
CA GLY A 4 -5.57 -2.98 -13.13
C GLY A 4 -5.23 -4.42 -12.78
N TRP A 5 -5.37 -5.37 -13.72
CA TRP A 5 -5.05 -6.80 -13.50
C TRP A 5 -3.56 -7.13 -13.68
N GLY A 6 -2.82 -6.29 -14.40
CA GLY A 6 -1.41 -6.46 -14.72
C GLY A 6 -1.00 -5.61 -15.92
N ASP A 7 0.30 -5.32 -16.01
CA ASP A 7 0.94 -4.62 -17.12
C ASP A 7 1.38 -5.59 -18.24
N THR A 8 1.64 -6.86 -17.91
CA THR A 8 1.96 -7.93 -18.85
C THR A 8 0.87 -9.00 -18.89
N ALA A 9 0.78 -9.75 -19.99
CA ALA A 9 -0.17 -10.86 -20.13
C ALA A 9 0.04 -11.96 -19.06
N GLU A 10 1.30 -12.22 -18.69
CA GLU A 10 1.64 -13.12 -17.58
C GLU A 10 1.05 -12.62 -16.27
N ARG A 11 1.26 -11.33 -15.94
CA ARG A 11 0.76 -10.75 -14.70
C ARG A 11 -0.77 -10.73 -14.63
N VAL A 12 -1.44 -10.39 -15.74
CA VAL A 12 -2.90 -10.45 -15.87
C VAL A 12 -3.40 -11.87 -15.62
N LYS A 13 -2.76 -12.88 -16.24
CA LYS A 13 -3.12 -14.28 -16.05
C LYS A 13 -3.03 -14.69 -14.58
N GLU A 14 -1.94 -14.37 -13.90
CA GLU A 14 -1.74 -14.71 -12.49
C GLU A 14 -2.82 -14.09 -11.58
N THR A 15 -3.10 -12.79 -11.74
CA THR A 15 -4.09 -12.08 -10.91
C THR A 15 -5.50 -12.65 -11.12
N ILE A 16 -5.84 -13.04 -12.35
CA ILE A 16 -7.11 -13.70 -12.66
C ILE A 16 -7.17 -15.10 -12.03
N HIS A 17 -6.07 -15.87 -12.04
CA HIS A 17 -6.06 -17.19 -11.39
C HIS A 17 -6.25 -17.08 -9.87
N LEU A 18 -5.58 -16.13 -9.21
CA LEU A 18 -5.80 -15.88 -7.77
C LEU A 18 -7.27 -15.55 -7.46
N LEU A 19 -7.94 -14.78 -8.34
CA LEU A 19 -9.36 -14.52 -8.17
C LEU A 19 -10.21 -15.79 -8.35
N LEU A 20 -9.89 -16.63 -9.34
CA LEU A 20 -10.59 -17.89 -9.56
C LEU A 20 -10.44 -18.84 -8.37
N ASP A 21 -9.21 -18.99 -7.86
CA ASP A 21 -8.90 -19.82 -6.69
C ASP A 21 -9.72 -19.37 -5.47
N LEU A 22 -9.85 -18.05 -5.26
CA LEU A 22 -10.69 -17.50 -4.18
C LEU A 22 -12.18 -17.75 -4.35
N LEU A 23 -12.69 -17.76 -5.59
CA LEU A 23 -14.09 -18.04 -5.86
C LEU A 23 -14.43 -19.53 -5.70
N GLU A 24 -13.47 -20.42 -5.92
CA GLU A 24 -13.64 -21.87 -5.79
C GLU A 24 -13.40 -22.36 -4.36
N ALA A 25 -12.26 -22.02 -3.76
CA ALA A 25 -11.86 -22.45 -2.42
C ALA A 25 -10.98 -21.36 -1.75
N PRO A 26 -11.58 -20.43 -0.99
CA PRO A 26 -10.84 -19.34 -0.40
C PRO A 26 -9.90 -19.82 0.71
N ASP A 27 -8.63 -19.40 0.65
CA ASP A 27 -7.66 -19.54 1.72
C ASP A 27 -7.00 -18.21 2.09
N PRO A 28 -6.48 -18.06 3.33
CA PRO A 28 -5.94 -16.79 3.80
C PRO A 28 -4.77 -16.26 2.97
N CYS A 29 -3.89 -17.13 2.50
CA CYS A 29 -2.69 -16.74 1.76
C CYS A 29 -3.07 -16.21 0.37
N THR A 30 -3.99 -16.90 -0.33
CA THR A 30 -4.48 -16.44 -1.64
C THR A 30 -5.26 -15.14 -1.51
N LEU A 31 -6.04 -14.96 -0.43
CA LEU A 31 -6.78 -13.73 -0.18
C LEU A 31 -5.86 -12.54 0.04
N GLU A 32 -4.84 -12.70 0.89
CA GLU A 32 -3.82 -11.69 1.13
C GLU A 32 -3.06 -11.34 -0.17
N ASN A 33 -2.65 -12.36 -0.93
CA ASN A 33 -1.94 -12.18 -2.19
C ASN A 33 -2.80 -11.45 -3.23
N PHE A 34 -4.08 -11.78 -3.34
CA PHE A 34 -4.99 -11.10 -4.26
C PHE A 34 -5.22 -9.66 -3.84
N LEU A 35 -5.61 -9.41 -2.59
CA LEU A 35 -5.87 -8.06 -2.09
C LEU A 35 -4.62 -7.17 -2.16
N GLY A 36 -3.44 -7.71 -1.88
CA GLY A 36 -2.17 -6.99 -2.03
C GLY A 36 -1.81 -6.62 -3.47
N ARG A 37 -2.37 -7.33 -4.48
CA ARG A 37 -2.17 -7.03 -5.90
C ARG A 37 -3.19 -6.04 -6.47
N VAL A 38 -4.37 -5.91 -5.86
CA VAL A 38 -5.37 -4.95 -6.33
C VAL A 38 -4.84 -3.53 -6.10
N PRO A 39 -4.78 -2.68 -7.14
CA PRO A 39 -4.33 -1.32 -6.97
C PRO A 39 -5.42 -0.53 -6.22
N MET A 40 -5.26 -0.42 -4.90
CA MET A 40 -6.23 0.26 -4.00
C MET A 40 -5.70 1.57 -3.42
N VAL A 41 -4.40 1.63 -3.11
CA VAL A 41 -3.78 2.77 -2.44
C VAL A 41 -3.21 3.73 -3.47
N PHE A 42 -3.90 4.84 -3.72
CA PHE A 42 -3.47 5.88 -4.67
C PHE A 42 -3.20 7.22 -4.00
N ASN A 43 -4.10 7.64 -3.12
CA ASN A 43 -3.99 8.88 -2.39
C ASN A 43 -3.80 8.56 -0.91
N VAL A 44 -2.68 9.00 -0.35
CA VAL A 44 -2.32 8.78 1.06
C VAL A 44 -2.25 10.13 1.76
N VAL A 45 -2.99 10.25 2.86
CA VAL A 45 -2.95 11.43 3.73
C VAL A 45 -2.34 11.00 5.06
N ILE A 46 -1.23 11.64 5.43
CA ILE A 46 -0.57 11.44 6.72
C ILE A 46 -0.74 12.73 7.52
N LEU A 47 -1.22 12.62 8.76
CA LEU A 47 -1.41 13.75 9.67
C LEU A 47 -0.37 13.71 10.79
N SER A 48 0.43 14.77 10.90
CA SER A 48 1.40 14.98 11.97
C SER A 48 1.29 16.41 12.50
N PRO A 49 0.24 16.71 13.30
CA PRO A 49 -0.12 18.09 13.64
C PRO A 49 0.81 18.76 14.65
N HIS A 50 1.52 18.00 15.48
CA HIS A 50 2.40 18.53 16.52
C HIS A 50 3.87 18.57 16.08
N GLY A 51 4.65 19.47 16.69
CA GLY A 51 6.06 19.66 16.39
C GLY A 51 6.34 20.52 15.16
N TYR A 52 7.63 20.69 14.86
CA TYR A 52 8.13 21.39 13.67
C TYR A 52 8.42 20.37 12.57
N PHE A 53 7.50 20.20 11.64
CA PHE A 53 7.66 19.24 10.54
C PHE A 53 8.40 19.90 9.36
N ALA A 54 9.70 19.64 9.23
CA ALA A 54 10.53 20.10 8.11
C ALA A 54 11.74 19.19 7.86
N GLN A 55 12.36 19.33 6.69
CA GLN A 55 13.49 18.48 6.25
C GLN A 55 14.85 18.85 6.89
N ALA A 56 15.00 20.07 7.41
CA ALA A 56 16.27 20.54 7.97
C ALA A 56 16.04 21.53 9.13
N ASN A 57 17.03 21.63 10.02
CA ASN A 57 17.09 22.60 11.12
C ASN A 57 15.93 22.57 12.13
N VAL A 58 15.20 21.46 12.21
CA VAL A 58 14.08 21.29 13.17
C VAL A 58 14.32 20.15 14.17
N LEU A 59 15.29 19.26 13.89
CA LEU A 59 15.63 18.15 14.80
C LEU A 59 16.17 18.69 16.12
N GLY A 60 15.53 18.29 17.22
CA GLY A 60 15.88 18.73 18.58
C GLY A 60 15.04 19.88 19.12
N TYR A 61 14.10 20.43 18.33
CA TYR A 61 13.09 21.36 18.84
C TYR A 61 12.03 20.62 19.67
N PRO A 62 11.33 21.29 20.59
CA PRO A 62 10.23 20.69 21.34
C PRO A 62 9.25 19.96 20.40
N ASP A 63 8.86 18.75 20.79
CA ASP A 63 7.97 17.87 20.01
C ASP A 63 8.48 17.49 18.60
N THR A 64 9.78 17.66 18.31
CA THR A 64 10.38 17.41 16.99
C THR A 64 11.57 16.45 17.06
N GLY A 65 11.36 15.21 16.64
CA GLY A 65 12.35 14.14 16.72
C GLY A 65 12.05 12.98 15.78
N GLY A 66 12.05 11.75 16.30
CA GLY A 66 11.91 10.54 15.50
C GLY A 66 10.64 10.47 14.64
N GLN A 67 9.55 11.12 15.07
CA GLN A 67 8.30 11.21 14.29
C GLN A 67 8.50 11.90 12.93
N VAL A 68 9.33 12.93 12.83
CA VAL A 68 9.60 13.64 11.57
C VAL A 68 10.52 12.85 10.64
N VAL A 69 11.35 11.97 11.20
CA VAL A 69 12.24 11.09 10.42
C VAL A 69 11.52 9.84 9.93
N TYR A 70 10.51 9.39 10.67
CA TYR A 70 9.73 8.19 10.35
C TYR A 70 8.69 8.43 9.25
N ILE A 71 8.08 9.63 9.25
CA ILE A 71 7.11 10.07 8.23
C ILE A 71 7.86 10.56 6.99
#